data_AF-A0A1H4CV68-F1
#
_entry.id   AF-A0A1H4CV68-F1
#
_cell.length_a   1.000
_cell.length_b   1.000
_cell.length_c   1.000
_cell.angle_alpha   90.00
_cell.angle_beta   90.00
_cell.angle_gamma   90.00
#
_symmetry.space_group_name_H-M   'P 1'
#
loop_
_entity.id
_entity.type
_entity.pdbx_description
1 polymer ?
#
loop_
_entity_poly.entity_id
_entity_poly.type
_entity_poly.pdbx_seq_one_letter_code
_entity_poly.pdbx_strand_id
1 'polypeptide(L)' 'MTTVISYLIYIVILISASVILFLTVTLIWNTGDPGIIFLLSVICSQLLLSNLGEIGETED' A
#
# COMPACT_ATOMS: atom_id res chain seq x y z
N MET A 1 -24.40 4.04 1.02
CA MET A 1 -23.70 3.70 2.28
C MET A 1 -22.60 2.67 2.06
N THR A 2 -22.85 1.65 1.24
CA THR A 2 -21.89 0.58 0.89
C THR A 2 -20.58 1.08 0.26
N THR A 3 -20.64 2.08 -0.62
CA THR A 3 -19.45 2.66 -1.28
C THR A 3 -18.51 3.36 -0.30
N VAL A 4 -19.06 4.07 0.69
CA VAL A 4 -18.26 4.77 1.70
C VAL A 4 -17.51 3.78 2.58
N ILE A 5 -18.17 2.68 2.97
CA ILE A 5 -17.56 1.59 3.75
C ILE A 5 -16.45 0.91 2.95
N SER A 6 -16.70 0.64 1.67
CA SER A 6 -15.71 0.03 0.76
C SER A 6 -14.46 0.91 0.60
N TYR A 7 -14.63 2.23 0.44
CA TYR A 7 -13.52 3.18 0.42
C TYR A 7 -12.74 3.21 1.74
N LEU A 8 -13.43 3.14 2.87
CA LEU A 8 -12.81 3.17 4.19
C LEU A 8 -11.95 1.92 4.40
N ILE A 9 -12.45 0.75 3.99
CA ILE A 9 -11.70 -0.52 4.00
C ILE A 9 -10.47 -0.42 3.10
N TYR A 10 -10.62 0.12 1.88
CA TYR A 10 -9.50 0.32 0.96
C TYR A 10 -8.38 1.17 1.58
N ILE A 11 -8.73 2.29 2.21
CA ILE A 11 -7.76 3.18 2.88
C ILE A 11 -7.06 2.44 4.04
N VAL A 12 -7.79 1.67 4.84
CA VAL A 12 -7.22 0.91 5.95
C VAL A 12 -6.22 -0.15 5.45
N ILE A 13 -6.58 -0.89 4.40
CA ILE A 13 -5.70 -1.89 3.78
C ILE A 13 -4.43 -1.21 3.23
N LEU A 14 -4.59 -0.07 2.56
CA LEU A 14 -3.48 0.66 1.96
C LEU A 14 -2.49 1.19 3.01
N ILE A 15 -2.99 1.75 4.11
CA ILE A 15 -2.16 2.22 5.23
C ILE A 15 -1.44 1.03 5.87
N SER A 16 -2.16 -0.04 6.16
CA SER A 16 -1.59 -1.25 6.77
C SER A 16 -0.47 -1.86 5.90
N ALA A 17 -0.74 -2.04 4.60
CA ALA A 17 0.25 -2.55 3.65
C ALA A 17 1.49 -1.66 3.59
N SER A 18 1.31 -0.33 3.53
CA SER A 18 2.42 0.62 3.47
C SER A 18 3.30 0.59 4.72
N VAL A 19 2.69 0.47 5.91
CA VAL A 19 3.43 0.39 7.19
C VAL A 19 4.21 -0.91 7.29
N ILE A 20 3.62 -2.04 6.89
CA ILE A 20 4.31 -3.34 6.88
C ILE A 20 5.52 -3.27 5.93
N LEU A 21 5.31 -2.77 4.71
CA LEU A 21 6.35 -2.66 3.70
C LEU A 21 7.48 -1.73 4.17
N PHE A 22 7.13 -0.61 4.80
CA PHE A 22 8.09 0.31 5.40
C PHE A 22 8.93 -0.34 6.51
N LEU A 23 8.29 -1.06 7.43
CA LEU A 23 8.99 -1.78 8.50
C LEU A 23 9.91 -2.87 7.95
N THR A 24 9.43 -3.66 6.97
CA THR A 24 10.23 -4.70 6.31
C THR A 24 11.45 -4.11 5.63
N VAL A 25 11.29 -3.03 4.86
CA VAL A 25 12.41 -2.38 4.17
C VAL A 25 13.35 -1.72 5.17
N THR A 26 12.85 -1.07 6.22
CA THR A 26 13.69 -0.46 7.27
C THR A 26 14.48 -1.50 8.06
N LEU A 27 13.91 -2.68 8.31
CA LEU A 27 14.61 -3.77 9.01
C LEU A 27 15.71 -4.41 8.16
N ILE A 28 15.48 -4.55 6.84
CA ILE A 28 16.44 -5.18 5.92
C ILE A 28 17.50 -4.17 5.46
N TRP A 29 17.09 -2.92 5.27
CA TRP A 29 17.87 -1.88 4.65
C TRP A 29 18.08 -0.73 5.65
N ASN A 30 19.25 -0.74 6.30
CA ASN A 30 19.67 0.33 7.21
C ASN A 30 20.08 1.59 6.42
N THR A 31 19.09 2.31 5.91
CA THR A 31 19.28 3.57 5.16
C THR A 31 19.20 4.77 6.11
N GLY A 32 20.07 5.76 5.89
CA GLY A 32 20.12 7.00 6.67
C GLY A 32 18.90 7.92 6.50
N ASP A 33 18.08 7.69 5.46
CA ASP A 33 16.94 8.52 5.07
C ASP A 33 15.60 7.74 5.14
N PRO A 34 15.03 7.55 6.34
CA PRO A 34 13.79 6.78 6.52
C PRO A 34 12.58 7.42 5.81
N GLY A 35 12.60 8.73 5.57
CA GLY A 35 11.50 9.43 4.88
C GLY A 35 11.32 8.99 3.42
N ILE A 36 12.42 8.74 2.70
CA ILE A 36 12.38 8.31 1.30
C ILE A 36 11.84 6.88 1.20
N ILE A 37 12.25 6.00 2.12
CA ILE A 37 11.75 4.62 2.18
C ILE A 37 10.26 4.60 2.47
N PHE A 38 9.77 5.44 3.37
CA PHE A 38 8.33 5.53 3.65
C PHE A 38 7.52 5.94 2.41
N LEU A 39 7.97 6.99 1.70
CA LEU A 39 7.33 7.42 0.46
C LEU A 39 7.35 6.31 -0.61
N LEU A 40 8.47 5.61 -0.76
CA LEU A 40 8.62 4.51 -1.70
C LEU A 40 7.70 3.33 -1.34
N SER A 41 7.56 3.00 -0.06
CA SER A 41 6.65 1.97 0.43
C SER A 41 5.19 2.32 0.12
N VAL A 42 4.78 3.57 0.32
CA VAL A 42 3.42 4.04 -0.03
C VAL A 42 3.17 3.93 -1.53
N ILE A 43 4.11 4.36 -2.36
CA ILE A 43 4.00 4.28 -3.83
C ILE A 43 3.93 2.81 -4.29
N CYS A 44 4.77 1.93 -3.74
CA CYS A 44 4.72 0.50 -4.03
C CYS A 44 3.38 -0.12 -3.61
N SER A 45 2.87 0.18 -2.42
CA SER A 45 1.57 -0.32 -1.97
C SER A 45 0.42 0.20 -2.83
N GLN A 46 0.48 1.47 -3.26
CA GLN A 46 -0.50 2.02 -4.21
C GLN A 46 -0.45 1.31 -5.56
N LEU A 47 0.73 1.15 -6.15
CA LEU A 47 0.88 0.46 -7.44
C LEU A 47 0.44 -1.00 -7.37
N LEU A 48 0.79 -1.70 -6.28
CA LEU A 48 0.39 -3.08 -6.04
C LEU A 48 -1.14 -3.20 -5.96
N LEU A 49 -1.79 -2.34 -5.16
CA LEU A 49 -3.26 -2.34 -5.06
C LEU A 49 -3.93 -1.92 -6.36
N SER A 50 -3.39 -0.95 -7.10
CA SER A 50 -3.94 -0.53 -8.39
C SER A 50 -3.90 -1.67 -9.40
N ASN A 51 -2.77 -2.38 -9.50
CA ASN A 51 -2.64 -3.52 -10.40
C ASN A 51 -3.51 -4.71 -9.98
N LEU A 52 -3.62 -4.98 -8.67
CA LEU A 52 -4.52 -6.04 -8.16
C LEU A 52 -5.99 -5.70 -8.39
N GLY A 53 -6.38 -4.44 -8.25
CA GLY A 53 -7.73 -3.98 -8.58
C GLY A 53 -8.05 -4.14 -10.06
N GLU A 54 -7.11 -3.78 -10.94
CA GLU A 54 -7.26 -3.91 -12.39
C GLU A 54 -7.34 -5.38 -12.85
N ILE A 55 -6.59 -6.28 -12.21
CA ILE A 55 -6.69 -7.73 -12.44
C ILE A 55 -8.07 -8.25 -12.03
N GLY A 56 -8.64 -7.74 -10.93
CA GLY A 56 -9.98 -8.12 -10.46
C GLY A 56 -11.13 -7.61 -11.33
N GLU A 57 -10.94 -6.50 -12.06
CA GLU A 57 -11.94 -5.99 -13.03
C GLU A 57 -11.92 -6.73 -14.38
N THR A 58 -10.90 -7.55 -14.65
CA THR A 58 -10.78 -8.30 -15.91
C THR A 58 -11.50 -9.67 -15.87
N GLU A 59 -12.06 -10.06 -14.71
CA GLU A 59 -12.81 -11.32 -14.49
C GLU A 59 -14.35 -11.15 -14.42
N ASP A 60 -14.93 -10.14 -15.08
CA ASP A 60 -16.38 -10.04 -15.33
C ASP A 60 -16.71 -10.01 -16.84
#